data_AF-A0A9E3MLK7-F1
#
_entry.id   AF-A0A9E3MLK7-F1
#
_cell.length_a   1.000
_cell.length_b   1.000
_cell.length_c   1.000
_cell.angle_alpha   90.00
_cell.angle_beta   90.00
_cell.angle_gamma   90.00
#
_symmetry.space_group_name_H-M   'P 1'
#
loop_
_entity.id
_entity.type
_entity.pdbx_description
1 polymer ?
#
loop_
_entity_poly.entity_id
_entity_poly.type
_entity_poly.pdbx_seq_one_letter_code
_entity_poly.pdbx_strand_id
1 'polypeptide(L)'
;MADRALNDTYRKLMAKASPAGRERLRAAQRAWISFRDLDCAARAGSRTGSFYPASLSLCLEDLTDQRTKTLQAELNCAEGDLSCGGLLD
;
A
#
# COMPACT_ATOMS: atom_id res chain seq x y z
N MET A 1 -11.52 -9.17 0.88
CA MET A 1 -11.47 -7.70 1.06
C MET A 1 -10.05 -7.25 0.85
N ALA A 2 -9.84 -6.25 -0.02
CA ALA A 2 -8.53 -5.71 -0.38
C ALA A 2 -7.72 -5.29 0.86
N ASP A 3 -8.36 -4.61 1.83
CA ASP A 3 -7.71 -4.18 3.08
C ASP A 3 -7.15 -5.33 3.90
N ARG A 4 -7.81 -6.50 3.92
CA ARG A 4 -7.34 -7.66 4.67
C ARG A 4 -6.05 -8.19 4.07
N ALA A 5 -6.01 -8.36 2.75
CA ALA A 5 -4.85 -8.85 2.03
C ALA A 5 -3.64 -7.90 2.16
N LEU A 6 -3.89 -6.59 2.07
CA LEU A 6 -2.89 -5.56 2.30
C LEU A 6 -2.29 -5.67 3.70
N ASN A 7 -3.14 -5.69 4.74
CA ASN A 7 -2.70 -5.72 6.13
C ASN A 7 -1.95 -7.01 6.48
N ASP A 8 -2.40 -8.15 5.98
CA ASP A 8 -1.74 -9.44 6.21
C ASP A 8 -0.36 -9.48 5.54
N THR A 9 -0.22 -8.94 4.32
CA THR A 9 1.07 -8.83 3.62
C THR A 9 2.01 -7.87 4.34
N TYR A 10 1.50 -6.69 4.73
CA TYR A 10 2.26 -5.69 5.49
C TYR A 10 2.82 -6.27 6.80
N ARG A 11 2.01 -7.03 7.56
CA ARG A 11 2.47 -7.69 8.80
C ARG A 11 3.60 -8.70 8.54
N LYS A 12 3.51 -9.47 7.46
CA LYS A 12 4.57 -10.43 7.08
C LYS A 12 5.88 -9.72 6.75
N LEU A 13 5.82 -8.61 6.01
CA LEU A 13 7.01 -7.78 5.73
C LEU A 13 7.60 -7.18 7.00
N MET A 14 6.76 -6.60 7.87
CA MET A 14 7.20 -6.02 9.14
C MET A 14 7.89 -7.06 10.03
N ALA A 15 7.46 -8.32 10.00
CA ALA A 15 8.09 -9.40 10.75
C ALA A 15 9.50 -9.72 10.25
N LYS A 16 9.74 -9.65 8.93
CA LYS A 16 11.05 -9.90 8.30
C LYS A 16 12.03 -8.72 8.39
N ALA A 17 11.53 -7.50 8.43
CA ALA A 17 12.38 -6.31 8.39
C ALA A 17 13.20 -6.08 9.68
N SER A 18 14.41 -5.50 9.52
CA SER A 18 15.24 -4.97 10.60
C SER A 18 14.50 -3.86 11.38
N PRO A 19 14.94 -3.46 12.59
CA PRO A 19 14.33 -2.35 13.31
C PRO A 19 14.29 -1.04 12.49
N ALA A 20 15.37 -0.72 11.78
CA ALA A 20 15.42 0.44 10.89
C ALA A 20 14.50 0.27 9.67
N GLY A 21 14.49 -0.93 9.06
CA GLY A 21 13.59 -1.28 7.97
C GLY A 21 12.11 -1.17 8.35
N ARG A 22 11.72 -1.58 9.56
CA ARG A 22 10.35 -1.43 10.08
C ARG A 22 9.91 0.02 10.15
N GLU A 23 10.78 0.92 10.61
CA GLU A 23 10.45 2.36 10.68
C GLU A 23 10.30 2.97 9.28
N ARG A 24 11.19 2.62 8.34
CA ARG A 24 11.07 3.05 6.94
C ARG A 24 9.81 2.51 6.28
N LEU A 25 9.51 1.23 6.46
CA LEU A 25 8.31 0.57 5.92
C LEU A 25 7.03 1.18 6.50
N ARG A 26 7.01 1.47 7.80
CA ARG A 26 5.88 2.16 8.45
C ARG A 26 5.69 3.58 7.90
N ALA A 27 6.78 4.33 7.70
CA ALA A 27 6.72 5.65 7.09
C ALA A 27 6.20 5.61 5.65
N ALA A 28 6.71 4.70 4.83
CA ALA A 28 6.26 4.49 3.45
C ALA A 28 4.78 4.13 3.39
N GLN A 29 4.31 3.21 4.25
CA GLN A 29 2.91 2.80 4.27
C GLN A 29 1.96 3.94 4.68
N ARG A 30 2.34 4.77 5.66
CA ARG A 30 1.56 5.97 6.02
C ARG A 30 1.49 6.98 4.88
N ALA A 31 2.61 7.26 4.23
CA ALA A 31 2.66 8.15 3.09
C ALA A 31 1.79 7.64 1.93
N TRP A 32 1.82 6.33 1.68
CA TRP A 32 0.98 5.69 0.67
C TRP A 32 -0.52 5.82 0.99
N ILE A 33 -0.95 5.67 2.26
CA ILE A 33 -2.34 5.90 2.66
C ILE A 33 -2.77 7.34 2.34
N SER A 34 -1.96 8.32 2.72
CA SER A 34 -2.25 9.73 2.40
C SER A 34 -2.33 9.97 0.89
N PHE A 35 -1.43 9.39 0.11
CA PHE A 35 -1.48 9.45 -1.35
C PHE A 35 -2.78 8.84 -1.89
N ARG A 36 -3.13 7.62 -1.47
CA ARG A 36 -4.33 6.91 -1.91
C ARG A 36 -5.58 7.75 -1.67
N ASP A 37 -5.71 8.28 -0.47
CA ASP A 37 -6.91 9.01 -0.07
C ASP A 37 -7.04 10.33 -0.85
N LEU A 38 -5.93 11.04 -1.07
CA LEU A 38 -5.91 12.28 -1.86
C LEU A 38 -6.16 12.02 -3.36
N ASP A 39 -5.52 11.01 -3.94
CA ASP A 39 -5.67 10.66 -5.35
C ASP A 39 -7.09 10.16 -5.64
N CYS A 40 -7.66 9.32 -4.79
CA CYS A 40 -9.03 8.87 -4.96
C CYS A 40 -10.06 9.98 -4.76
N ALA A 41 -9.83 10.91 -3.84
CA ALA A 41 -10.67 12.09 -3.71
C ALA A 41 -10.63 12.98 -4.98
N ALA A 42 -9.48 13.11 -5.62
CA ALA A 42 -9.32 13.86 -6.86
C ALA A 42 -10.01 13.15 -8.05
N ARG A 43 -9.88 11.82 -8.15
CA ARG A 43 -10.48 11.01 -9.24
C ARG A 43 -11.99 10.85 -9.13
N ALA A 44 -12.54 10.79 -7.92
CA ALA A 44 -13.98 10.59 -7.70
C ALA A 44 -14.84 11.79 -8.15
N GLY A 45 -14.24 12.94 -8.47
CA GLY A 45 -14.94 14.11 -8.96
C GLY A 45 -15.72 14.84 -7.87
N SER A 46 -16.82 15.51 -8.25
CA SER A 46 -17.59 16.33 -7.29
C SER A 46 -18.19 15.50 -6.16
N ARG A 47 -17.92 15.91 -4.91
CA ARG A 47 -18.47 15.30 -3.69
C ARG A 47 -20.00 15.33 -3.60
N THR A 48 -20.66 16.19 -4.39
CA THR A 48 -22.13 16.31 -4.43
C THR A 48 -22.77 15.43 -5.51
N GLY A 49 -21.97 14.77 -6.35
CA GLY A 49 -22.49 13.86 -7.38
C GLY A 49 -22.95 12.54 -6.78
N SER A 50 -24.06 12.00 -7.29
CA SER A 50 -24.63 10.71 -6.84
C SER A 50 -23.69 9.51 -7.01
N PHE A 51 -22.74 9.59 -7.95
CA PHE A 51 -21.74 8.56 -8.20
C PHE A 51 -20.47 8.69 -7.36
N TYR A 52 -20.28 9.81 -6.63
CA TYR A 52 -19.05 10.05 -5.87
C TYR A 52 -18.69 8.89 -4.91
N PRO A 53 -19.62 8.34 -4.10
CA PRO A 53 -19.29 7.25 -3.18
C PRO A 53 -18.83 5.98 -3.91
N ALA A 54 -19.44 5.68 -5.06
CA ALA A 54 -19.08 4.50 -5.86
C ALA A 54 -17.71 4.69 -6.51
N SER A 55 -17.46 5.85 -7.14
CA SER A 55 -16.16 6.17 -7.76
C SER A 55 -15.02 6.17 -6.74
N LEU A 56 -15.25 6.74 -5.55
CA LEU A 56 -14.29 6.71 -4.45
C LEU A 56 -13.98 5.27 -4.01
N SER A 57 -15.02 4.45 -3.81
CA SER A 57 -14.86 3.07 -3.36
C SER A 57 -14.07 2.22 -4.36
N LEU A 58 -14.36 2.35 -5.66
CA LEU A 58 -13.65 1.63 -6.72
C LEU A 58 -12.16 2.03 -6.78
N CYS A 59 -11.85 3.32 -6.62
CA CYS A 59 -10.46 3.77 -6.58
C CYS A 59 -9.72 3.23 -5.35
N LEU A 60 -10.36 3.28 -4.17
CA LEU A 60 -9.76 2.78 -2.93
C LEU A 60 -9.44 1.27 -3.04
N GLU A 61 -10.34 0.49 -3.63
CA GLU A 61 -10.14 -0.94 -3.87
C GLU A 61 -8.96 -1.19 -4.83
N ASP A 62 -8.96 -0.55 -6.00
CA ASP A 62 -7.90 -0.71 -7.01
C ASP A 62 -6.50 -0.38 -6.47
N LEU A 63 -6.35 0.79 -5.82
CA LEU A 63 -5.05 1.17 -5.25
C LEU A 63 -4.63 0.24 -4.11
N THR A 64 -5.56 -0.25 -3.31
CA THR A 64 -5.27 -1.20 -2.22
C THR A 64 -4.80 -2.54 -2.77
N ASP A 65 -5.38 -3.03 -3.86
CA ASP A 65 -4.94 -4.24 -4.55
C ASP A 65 -3.55 -4.07 -5.19
N GLN A 66 -3.31 -2.92 -5.83
CA GLN A 66 -1.98 -2.61 -6.39
C GLN A 66 -0.91 -2.56 -5.30
N ARG A 67 -1.19 -1.90 -4.18
CA ARG A 67 -0.25 -1.86 -3.05
C ARG A 67 0.01 -3.23 -2.47
N THR A 68 -1.02 -4.07 -2.38
CA THR A 68 -0.87 -5.46 -1.94
C THR A 68 0.11 -6.21 -2.84
N LYS A 69 0.01 -6.06 -4.17
CA LYS A 69 0.95 -6.67 -5.13
C LYS A 69 2.38 -6.14 -4.96
N THR A 70 2.55 -4.84 -4.74
CA THR A 70 3.87 -4.25 -4.43
C THR A 70 4.48 -4.88 -3.18
N LEU A 71 3.74 -4.94 -2.07
CA LEU A 71 4.23 -5.52 -0.83
C LEU A 71 4.48 -7.04 -0.95
N GLN A 72 3.72 -7.75 -1.77
CA GLN A 72 3.95 -9.17 -2.05
C GLN A 72 5.23 -9.39 -2.84
N ALA A 73 5.51 -8.54 -3.82
CA ALA A 73 6.78 -8.57 -4.55
C ALA A 73 7.95 -8.35 -3.58
N GLU A 74 7.91 -7.31 -2.76
CA GLU A 74 8.91 -7.03 -1.72
C GLU A 74 9.09 -8.22 -0.75
N LEU A 75 8.00 -8.89 -0.36
CA LEU A 75 8.03 -10.02 0.58
C LEU A 75 8.74 -11.26 0.03
N ASN A 76 8.65 -11.44 -1.29
CA ASN A 76 9.16 -12.62 -2.01
C ASN A 76 10.59 -12.42 -2.52
N CYS A 77 11.18 -11.24 -2.33
CA CYS A 77 12.56 -10.99 -2.71
C CYS A 77 13.54 -11.59 -1.69
N ALA A 78 14.67 -12.10 -2.19
CA ALA A 78 15.74 -12.65 -1.36
C ALA A 78 16.51 -11.51 -0.68
N GLU A 79 17.04 -11.77 0.53
CA GLU A 79 18.04 -10.90 1.15
C GLU A 79 19.22 -10.69 0.18
N GLY A 80 19.59 -9.43 -0.04
CA GLY A 80 20.69 -9.05 -0.94
C GLY A 80 20.34 -8.91 -2.43
N ASP A 81 19.08 -9.13 -2.83
CA ASP A 81 18.65 -8.86 -4.21
C ASP A 81 18.45 -7.36 -4.44
N LEU A 82 19.47 -6.72 -5.04
CA LEU A 82 19.49 -5.30 -5.37
C LEU A 82 18.40 -4.89 -6.38
N SER A 83 17.76 -5.85 -7.07
CA SER A 83 16.66 -5.56 -7.99
C SER A 83 15.32 -5.26 -7.27
N CYS A 84 15.23 -5.58 -5.98
CA CYS A 84 13.98 -5.55 -5.22
C CYS A 84 13.85 -4.44 -4.17
N GLY A 85 14.85 -3.55 -4.04
CA GLY A 85 14.84 -2.49 -3.03
C GLY A 85 15.24 -3.00 -1.65
N GLY A 86 16.34 -2.46 -1.12
CA GLY A 86 16.97 -2.86 0.14
C GLY A 86 16.17 -2.49 1.39
N LEU A 87 15.01 -3.12 1.59
CA LEU A 87 14.18 -2.96 2.79
C LEU A 87 14.65 -3.83 3.97
N LEU A 88 15.66 -4.67 3.78
CA LEU A 88 16.12 -5.65 4.77
C LEU A 88 17.30 -5.17 5.62
N ASP A 89 17.90 -4.00 5.31
CA ASP A 89 18.98 -3.39 6.09
C ASP A 89 18.62 -2.02 6.69
#